data_AF-A0A2H6HUT9-F1
#
_entry.id   AF-A0A2H6HUT9-F1
#
_cell.length_a   1.000
_cell.length_b   1.000
_cell.length_c   1.000
_cell.angle_alpha   90.00
_cell.angle_beta   90.00
_cell.angle_gamma   90.00
#
_symmetry.space_group_name_H-M   'P 1'
#
loop_
_entity.id
_entity.type
_entity.pdbx_description
1 polymer ?
#
loop_
_entity_poly.entity_id
_entity_poly.type
_entity_poly.pdbx_seq_one_letter_code
_entity_poly.pdbx_strand_id
1 'polypeptide(L)'
;MASASDYDLVLFEYIKTDLAGHARDPVWASRVIAEVTRFLRTLLTQLDPERDTLLIASDHGNSEDLSVRTHTRAPVPAVAVGPLAEDILSGCTSITDLVPAILAAFSA
;
A
#
# COMPACT_ATOMS: atom_id res chain seq x y z
N MET A 1 -20.69 13.47 -1.18
CA MET A 1 -19.30 12.98 -1.02
C MET A 1 -19.17 11.80 -1.94
N ALA A 2 -18.14 11.75 -2.79
CA ALA A 2 -17.96 10.63 -3.71
C ALA A 2 -17.54 9.38 -2.94
N SER A 3 -18.14 8.24 -3.27
CA SER A 3 -17.74 6.93 -2.78
C SER A 3 -16.51 6.45 -3.56
N ALA A 4 -15.67 5.60 -2.96
CA ALA A 4 -14.62 4.90 -3.72
C ALA A 4 -15.22 4.11 -4.91
N SER A 5 -16.47 3.63 -4.75
CA SER A 5 -17.25 2.91 -5.76
C SER A 5 -17.67 3.77 -6.97
N ASP A 6 -17.48 5.09 -6.93
CA ASP A 6 -17.81 5.99 -8.04
C ASP A 6 -16.64 6.12 -9.04
N TYR A 7 -15.51 5.43 -8.79
CA TYR A 7 -14.29 5.52 -9.57
C TYR A 7 -13.77 4.13 -9.94
N ASP A 8 -13.19 3.99 -11.13
CA ASP A 8 -12.54 2.75 -11.57
C ASP A 8 -11.21 2.51 -10.85
N LEU A 9 -10.52 3.58 -10.43
CA LEU A 9 -9.26 3.52 -9.71
C LEU A 9 -9.19 4.62 -8.63
N VAL A 10 -8.83 4.22 -7.41
CA VAL A 10 -8.52 5.14 -6.31
C VAL A 10 -7.07 4.91 -5.88
N LEU A 11 -6.24 5.94 -6.02
CA LEU A 11 -4.88 5.96 -5.51
C LEU A 11 -4.81 6.77 -4.22
N PHE A 12 -4.26 6.17 -3.17
CA PHE A 12 -4.10 6.82 -1.88
C PHE A 12 -2.68 6.62 -1.34
N GLU A 13 -2.06 7.71 -0.91
CA GLU A 13 -0.73 7.71 -0.30
C GLU A 13 -0.84 7.97 1.21
N TYR A 14 -0.09 7.20 1.99
CA TYR A 14 -0.01 7.36 3.45
C TYR A 14 1.40 7.76 3.90
N ILE A 15 1.68 9.07 3.86
CA ILE A 15 3.03 9.63 4.09
C ILE A 15 3.57 9.51 5.53
N LYS A 16 2.70 9.23 6.52
CA LYS A 16 3.09 9.34 7.94
C LYS A 16 4.13 8.31 8.38
N THR A 17 4.20 7.16 7.73
CA THR A 17 5.22 6.13 8.02
C THR A 17 6.62 6.66 7.73
N ASP A 18 6.79 7.35 6.61
CA ASP A 18 8.03 8.01 6.22
C ASP A 18 8.43 9.13 7.21
N LEU A 19 7.48 10.01 7.54
CA LEU A 19 7.72 11.11 8.48
C LEU A 19 8.15 10.62 9.87
N ALA A 20 7.50 9.55 10.37
CA ALA A 20 7.86 8.94 11.65
C ALA A 20 9.24 8.27 11.61
N GLY A 21 9.57 7.65 10.48
CA GLY A 21 10.89 7.08 10.23
C GLY A 21 12.00 8.13 10.23
N HIS A 22 11.82 9.24 9.50
CA HIS A 22 12.75 10.38 9.50
C HIS A 22 12.95 11.00 10.89
N ALA A 23 11.89 11.06 11.69
CA ALA A 23 11.96 11.54 13.07
C ALA A 23 12.72 10.58 14.00
N ARG A 24 12.84 9.30 13.64
CA ARG A 24 13.40 8.22 14.46
C ARG A 24 12.72 8.12 15.83
N ASP A 25 11.41 8.38 15.86
CA ASP A 25 10.60 8.32 17.06
C ASP A 25 9.85 6.97 17.08
N PRO A 26 10.28 5.99 17.91
CA PRO A 26 9.65 4.67 17.95
C PRO A 26 8.21 4.71 18.46
N VAL A 27 7.86 5.67 19.32
CA VAL A 27 6.49 5.84 19.83
C VAL A 27 5.59 6.35 18.71
N TRP A 28 6.06 7.33 17.94
CA TRP A 28 5.31 7.84 16.80
C TRP A 28 5.18 6.78 15.70
N ALA A 29 6.27 6.10 15.33
CA ALA A 29 6.25 5.04 14.33
C ALA A 29 5.24 3.93 14.70
N SER A 30 5.25 3.47 15.96
CA SER A 30 4.30 2.47 16.44
C SER A 30 2.83 2.94 16.33
N ARG A 31 2.56 4.21 16.69
CA ARG A 31 1.20 4.79 16.57
C ARG A 31 0.74 4.87 15.11
N VAL A 32 1.63 5.28 14.21
CA VAL A 32 1.35 5.39 12.78
C VAL A 32 1.08 4.01 12.16
N ILE A 33 1.88 2.99 12.52
CA ILE A 33 1.64 1.61 12.09
C ILE A 33 0.29 1.09 12.58
N ALA A 34 -0.10 1.39 13.82
CA ALA A 34 -1.41 1.04 14.35
C ALA A 34 -2.55 1.78 13.60
N GLU A 35 -2.34 3.05 13.26
CA GLU A 35 -3.30 3.87 12.51
C GLU A 35 -3.55 3.30 11.10
N VAL A 36 -2.48 3.04 10.32
CA VAL A 36 -2.60 2.48 8.97
C VAL A 36 -3.15 1.06 9.00
N THR A 37 -2.74 0.22 9.95
CA THR A 37 -3.31 -1.13 10.13
C THR A 37 -4.82 -1.06 10.38
N ARG A 38 -5.27 -0.16 11.26
CA ARG A 38 -6.71 0.03 11.52
C ARG A 38 -7.44 0.50 10.27
N PHE A 39 -6.88 1.46 9.54
CA PHE A 39 -7.44 1.95 8.28
C PHE A 39 -7.61 0.83 7.26
N LEU A 40 -6.56 0.05 7.00
CA LEU A 40 -6.59 -1.08 6.06
C LEU A 40 -7.60 -2.15 6.47
N ARG A 41 -7.68 -2.49 7.77
CA ARG A 41 -8.69 -3.44 8.27
C ARG A 41 -10.11 -2.93 8.04
N THR A 42 -10.37 -1.64 8.29
CA THR A 42 -11.69 -1.05 8.04
C THR A 42 -12.00 -1.03 6.54
N LEU A 43 -11.03 -0.67 5.70
CA LEU A 43 -11.19 -0.67 4.25
C LEU A 43 -11.56 -2.07 3.75
N LEU A 44 -10.82 -3.10 4.17
CA LEU A 44 -11.11 -4.50 3.80
C LEU A 44 -12.54 -4.95 4.17
N THR A 45 -13.15 -4.41 5.23
CA THR A 45 -14.54 -4.74 5.58
C THR A 45 -15.60 -4.02 4.75
N GLN A 46 -15.20 -3.03 3.96
CA GLN A 46 -16.10 -2.20 3.14
C GLN A 46 -16.01 -2.50 1.64
N LEU A 47 -14.94 -3.16 1.21
CA LEU A 47 -14.75 -3.58 -0.18
C LEU A 47 -15.64 -4.77 -0.52
N ASP A 48 -16.19 -4.78 -1.74
CA ASP A 48 -16.88 -5.92 -2.31
C ASP A 48 -15.86 -6.96 -2.80
N PRO A 49 -15.77 -8.15 -2.19
CA PRO A 49 -14.74 -9.13 -2.52
C PRO A 49 -14.85 -9.70 -3.94
N GLU A 50 -15.99 -9.56 -4.61
CA GLU A 50 -16.19 -10.03 -5.99
C GLU A 50 -15.86 -8.96 -7.03
N ARG A 51 -15.74 -7.69 -6.63
CA ARG A 51 -15.62 -6.55 -7.55
C ARG A 51 -14.40 -5.69 -7.30
N ASP A 52 -14.03 -5.51 -6.05
CA ASP A 52 -12.99 -4.57 -5.65
C ASP A 52 -11.66 -5.28 -5.41
N THR A 53 -10.57 -4.70 -5.93
CA THR A 53 -9.20 -5.16 -5.64
C THR A 53 -8.45 -4.09 -4.86
N LEU A 54 -7.91 -4.47 -3.70
CA LEU A 54 -7.01 -3.64 -2.91
C LEU A 54 -5.56 -4.04 -3.18
N LEU A 55 -4.74 -3.11 -3.66
CA LEU A 55 -3.30 -3.22 -3.75
C LEU A 55 -2.64 -2.33 -2.69
N ILE A 56 -1.75 -2.91 -1.89
CA ILE A 56 -0.93 -2.23 -0.90
C ILE A 56 0.53 -2.41 -1.32
N ALA A 57 1.23 -1.31 -1.55
CA ALA A 57 2.65 -1.31 -1.87
C ALA A 57 3.36 -0.17 -1.11
N SER A 58 4.67 -0.29 -0.98
CA SER A 58 5.54 0.81 -0.53
C SER A 58 6.52 1.14 -1.65
N ASP A 59 6.91 2.40 -1.77
CA ASP A 59 7.90 2.88 -2.74
C ASP A 59 9.34 2.72 -2.24
N HIS A 60 9.54 2.75 -0.93
CA HIS A 60 10.82 2.45 -0.29
C HIS A 60 10.67 2.00 1.17
N GLY A 61 11.80 1.63 1.80
CA GLY A 61 11.92 1.41 3.25
C GLY A 61 12.30 2.69 3.99
N ASN A 62 11.94 2.79 5.26
CA ASN A 62 12.32 3.85 6.20
C ASN A 62 12.05 3.38 7.65
N SER A 63 10.77 3.35 8.05
CA SER A 63 10.35 3.18 9.45
C SER A 63 10.64 1.80 10.05
N GLU A 64 11.06 0.82 9.25
CA GLU A 64 11.50 -0.50 9.74
C GLU A 64 12.87 -0.46 10.43
N ASP A 65 13.70 0.56 10.14
CA ASP A 65 14.99 0.77 10.80
C ASP A 65 15.17 2.23 11.25
N LEU A 66 14.74 2.51 12.48
CA LEU A 66 14.86 3.84 13.09
C LEU A 66 16.28 4.19 13.57
N SER A 67 17.26 3.30 13.39
CA SER A 67 18.66 3.61 13.73
C SER A 67 19.28 4.58 12.72
N VAL A 68 18.78 4.57 11.48
CA VAL A 68 19.17 5.50 10.41
C VAL A 68 18.11 6.58 10.21
N ARG A 69 18.55 7.79 9.83
CA ARG A 69 17.63 8.92 9.59
C ARG A 69 17.09 8.93 8.16
N THR A 70 17.83 8.34 7.23
CA THR A 70 17.52 8.30 5.80
C THR A 70 16.75 7.04 5.46
N HIS A 71 16.22 6.96 4.24
CA HIS A 71 15.60 5.75 3.72
C HIS A 71 16.59 4.58 3.71
N THR A 72 16.03 3.38 3.66
CA THR A 72 16.79 2.14 3.56
C THR A 72 16.69 1.54 2.15
N ARG A 73 17.41 0.43 1.94
CA ARG A 73 17.24 -0.43 0.75
C ARG A 73 16.52 -1.73 1.10
N ALA A 74 15.77 -1.76 2.20
CA ALA A 74 14.99 -2.93 2.55
C ALA A 74 13.97 -3.22 1.43
N PRO A 75 13.77 -4.50 1.08
CA PRO A 75 12.69 -4.86 0.18
C PRO A 75 11.35 -4.45 0.79
N VAL A 76 10.46 -3.96 -0.07
CA VAL A 76 9.13 -3.46 0.31
C VAL A 76 8.05 -4.49 -0.01
N PRO A 77 6.97 -4.55 0.78
CA PRO A 77 5.86 -5.44 0.46
C PRO A 77 5.06 -4.91 -0.73
N ALA A 78 4.57 -5.84 -1.55
CA ALA A 78 3.42 -5.64 -2.43
C ALA A 78 2.40 -6.73 -2.08
N VAL A 79 1.19 -6.34 -1.69
CA VAL A 79 0.11 -7.24 -1.27
C VAL A 79 -1.15 -6.84 -2.00
N ALA A 80 -1.83 -7.81 -2.60
CA ALA A 80 -3.09 -7.60 -3.30
C ALA A 80 -4.15 -8.56 -2.78
N VAL A 81 -5.39 -8.09 -2.68
CA VAL A 81 -6.57 -8.87 -2.29
C VAL A 81 -7.74 -8.47 -3.18
N GLY A 82 -8.41 -9.44 -3.79
CA GLY A 82 -9.55 -9.22 -4.68
C GLY A 82 -9.42 -9.97 -6.01
N PRO A 83 -10.37 -9.80 -6.94
CA PRO A 83 -10.45 -10.57 -8.18
C PRO A 83 -9.24 -10.38 -9.10
N LEU A 84 -8.58 -9.21 -9.07
CA LEU A 84 -7.41 -8.92 -9.93
C LEU A 84 -6.07 -9.14 -9.21
N ALA A 85 -6.07 -9.68 -7.98
CA ALA A 85 -4.86 -9.74 -7.14
C ALA A 85 -3.74 -10.60 -7.75
N GLU A 86 -4.09 -11.76 -8.31
CA GLU A 86 -3.12 -12.66 -8.93
C GLU A 86 -2.55 -12.05 -10.23
N ASP A 87 -3.41 -11.50 -11.08
CA ASP A 87 -3.01 -10.86 -12.35
C ASP A 87 -2.07 -9.68 -12.13
N ILE A 88 -2.30 -8.89 -11.08
CA ILE A 88 -1.45 -7.74 -10.74
C ILE A 88 -0.10 -8.20 -10.18
N LEU A 89 -0.08 -9.18 -9.27
CA LEU A 89 1.17 -9.54 -8.58
C LEU A 89 2.02 -10.55 -9.35
N SER A 90 1.45 -11.28 -10.30
CA SER A 90 2.17 -12.27 -11.10
C SER A 90 3.32 -11.62 -11.88
N GLY A 91 4.55 -11.94 -11.48
CA GLY A 91 5.76 -11.42 -12.12
C GLY A 91 6.20 -10.02 -11.67
N CYS A 92 5.51 -9.38 -10.73
CA CYS A 92 5.96 -8.10 -10.17
C CYS A 92 7.15 -8.30 -9.21
N THR A 93 8.27 -7.61 -9.49
CA THR A 93 9.49 -7.65 -8.65
C THR A 93 9.97 -6.26 -8.25
N SER A 94 9.45 -5.22 -8.90
CA SER A 94 9.76 -3.80 -8.69
C SER A 94 8.48 -2.98 -8.68
N ILE A 95 8.50 -1.81 -8.01
CA ILE A 95 7.40 -0.85 -8.06
C ILE A 95 7.07 -0.38 -9.48
N THR A 96 8.08 -0.37 -10.38
CA THR A 96 7.90 -0.02 -11.79
C THR A 96 7.02 -1.02 -12.55
N ASP A 97 6.85 -2.23 -12.02
CA ASP A 97 6.06 -3.29 -12.64
C ASP A 97 4.56 -3.13 -12.33
N LEU A 98 4.22 -2.39 -11.26
CA LEU A 98 2.84 -2.28 -10.79
C LEU A 98 1.94 -1.54 -11.78
N VAL A 99 2.39 -0.42 -12.34
CA VAL A 99 1.58 0.37 -13.30
C VAL A 99 1.21 -0.44 -14.54
N PRO A 100 2.15 -1.07 -15.27
CA PRO A 100 1.77 -1.88 -16.42
C PRO A 100 0.91 -3.09 -16.04
N ALA A 101 1.16 -3.73 -14.88
CA ALA A 101 0.35 -4.85 -14.40
C ALA A 101 -1.10 -4.44 -14.10
N ILE A 102 -1.30 -3.29 -13.43
CA ILE A 102 -2.64 -2.74 -13.15
C ILE A 102 -3.37 -2.47 -14.47
N LEU A 103 -2.74 -1.78 -15.43
CA LEU A 103 -3.38 -1.46 -16.71
C LEU A 103 -3.77 -2.72 -17.50
N ALA A 104 -2.92 -3.75 -17.47
CA ALA A 104 -3.22 -5.03 -18.10
C ALA A 104 -4.43 -5.71 -17.43
N ALA A 105 -4.50 -5.73 -16.10
CA ALA A 105 -5.59 -6.32 -15.35
C ALA A 105 -6.95 -5.62 -15.57
N PHE A 106 -6.96 -4.30 -15.78
CA PHE A 106 -8.19 -3.56 -16.14
C PHE A 106 -8.64 -3.77 -17.59
N SER A 107 -7.78 -4.31 -18.46
CA SER A 107 -8.06 -4.48 -19.89
C SER A 107 -8.44 -5.92 -20.28
N ALA A 108 -8.42 -6.85 -19.32
CA ALA A 108 -8.73 -8.27 -19.50
C ALA A 108 -10.24 -8.54 -19.35
#